data_AF-A0A7J7JRY6-F1
#
_entry.id   AF-A0A7J7JRY6-F1
#
_cell.length_a   1.000
_cell.length_b   1.000
_cell.length_c   1.000
_cell.angle_alpha   90.00
_cell.angle_beta   90.00
_cell.angle_gamma   90.00
#
_symmetry.space_group_name_H-M   'P 1'
#
loop_
_entity.id
_entity.type
_entity.pdbx_description
1 polymer ?
#
loop_
_entity_poly.entity_id
_entity_poly.type
_entity_poly.pdbx_seq_one_letter_code
_entity_poly.pdbx_strand_id
1 'polypeptide(L)'
;MPTVGLDIELVVVSKDVSPVNMAEFGEQIQETFQKMSSRDDFISLRYRGSLRSATNDEVSFLTSASSSKDLEKMSHSEDGDKYVVYILHAKLAEFLSQPFINQQKQIFIPIGPGKLGKVIPALEDVCGEIFRPSVLSRTFQVVHGAPLNDRELLRSVKFGSSYTLVFTLLVPEPNKVLANWEISAAVDEYLASLKSSLHKLIDLKIKSQVLYYEKLSMDTKKDADGGYNYLTPDDMPHLINPVEARLGSFVDTNPTLNFIVYVPTEKQYPLYLHNHQGEILSTNSFLVPRWGGFYIYNINSTDGPQPVKHQVDLGVVFTQLLPQIRKLLGFTSSNTALLGRTTPSDGSLSQWEVSQWMQQRTIENIGTATHTLYSLSNLVQNIRNMVINDDISKQVTDSVHAILESHQLLNKGSISEAFLASKYALECAGRFAIYIPLFLPVGIPLLTSAIAAIKWLKGKNNVSQGKPKTD
;
A
#
# COMPACT_ATOMS: atom_id res chain seq x y z
N MET A 1 18.11 -13.81 -3.07
CA MET A 1 17.71 -12.67 -3.92
C MET A 1 16.44 -13.06 -4.65
N PRO A 2 15.36 -12.27 -4.58
CA PRO A 2 14.12 -12.58 -5.29
C PRO A 2 14.28 -12.46 -6.81
N THR A 3 13.71 -13.43 -7.54
CA THR A 3 13.48 -13.34 -8.98
C THR A 3 12.00 -13.10 -9.22
N VAL A 4 11.66 -12.00 -9.87
CA VAL A 4 10.30 -11.66 -10.26
C VAL A 4 10.11 -12.07 -11.71
N GLY A 5 9.36 -13.15 -11.90
CA GLY A 5 8.95 -13.64 -13.21
C GLY A 5 7.68 -12.95 -13.67
N LEU A 6 7.61 -12.67 -14.96
CA LEU A 6 6.43 -12.09 -15.57
C LEU A 6 6.08 -12.81 -16.85
N ASP A 7 4.81 -13.14 -16.98
CA ASP A 7 4.25 -13.78 -18.16
C ASP A 7 3.40 -12.75 -18.94
N ILE A 8 3.84 -12.47 -20.16
CA ILE A 8 3.17 -11.58 -21.10
C ILE A 8 2.74 -12.41 -22.32
N GLU A 9 1.45 -12.39 -22.60
CA GLU A 9 0.89 -12.96 -23.82
C GLU A 9 0.69 -11.84 -24.85
N LEU A 10 1.31 -11.96 -26.02
CA LEU A 10 1.19 -11.03 -27.13
C LEU A 10 0.21 -11.56 -28.16
N VAL A 11 -0.81 -10.77 -28.44
CA VAL A 11 -1.90 -11.12 -29.37
C VAL A 11 -1.87 -10.17 -30.56
N VAL A 12 -1.54 -10.70 -31.73
CA VAL A 12 -1.50 -9.93 -32.97
C VAL A 12 -2.88 -9.95 -33.64
N VAL A 13 -3.50 -8.77 -33.73
CA VAL A 13 -4.84 -8.58 -34.32
C VAL A 13 -4.65 -8.14 -35.78
N SER A 14 -4.21 -9.05 -36.65
CA SER A 14 -4.08 -8.79 -38.08
C SER A 14 -4.28 -10.05 -38.92
N LYS A 15 -5.01 -9.89 -40.04
CA LYS A 15 -5.10 -10.91 -41.11
C LYS A 15 -3.93 -10.83 -42.11
N ASP A 16 -3.15 -9.75 -42.05
CA ASP A 16 -2.13 -9.40 -43.06
C ASP A 16 -0.69 -9.75 -42.63
N VAL A 17 -0.49 -10.36 -41.45
CA VAL A 17 0.83 -10.80 -40.99
C VAL A 17 1.05 -12.24 -41.46
N SER A 18 2.03 -12.43 -42.35
CA SER A 18 2.41 -13.76 -42.82
C SER A 18 2.91 -14.62 -41.64
N PRO A 19 2.73 -15.96 -41.68
CA PRO A 19 3.26 -16.85 -40.65
C PRO A 19 4.77 -16.74 -40.46
N VAL A 20 5.49 -16.43 -41.55
CA VAL A 20 6.94 -16.21 -41.57
C VAL A 20 7.33 -14.97 -40.77
N ASN A 21 6.57 -13.88 -40.91
CA ASN A 21 6.81 -12.65 -40.14
C ASN A 21 6.47 -12.82 -38.65
N MET A 22 5.58 -13.75 -38.27
CA MET A 22 5.28 -14.02 -36.86
C MET A 22 6.42 -14.76 -36.15
N ALA A 23 7.11 -15.68 -36.83
CA ALA A 23 8.25 -16.39 -36.25
C ALA A 23 9.42 -15.42 -35.99
N GLU A 24 9.78 -14.61 -36.99
CA GLU A 24 10.84 -13.61 -36.88
C GLU A 24 10.51 -12.53 -35.83
N PHE A 25 9.26 -12.10 -35.78
CA PHE A 25 8.79 -11.17 -34.74
C PHE A 25 8.81 -11.81 -33.34
N GLY A 26 8.47 -13.10 -33.22
CA GLY A 26 8.58 -13.85 -31.97
C GLY A 26 10.00 -13.93 -31.44
N GLU A 27 10.99 -14.18 -32.32
CA GLU A 27 12.41 -14.16 -31.94
C GLU A 27 12.85 -12.77 -31.46
N GLN A 28 12.47 -11.70 -32.17
CA GLN A 28 12.77 -10.33 -31.77
C GLN A 28 12.20 -9.99 -30.39
N ILE A 29 10.95 -10.38 -30.12
CA ILE A 29 10.29 -10.19 -28.82
C ILE A 29 11.03 -10.97 -27.72
N GLN A 30 11.43 -12.21 -27.99
CA GLN A 30 12.15 -13.02 -27.01
C GLN A 30 13.53 -12.43 -26.71
N GLU A 31 14.23 -11.92 -27.72
CA GLU A 31 15.49 -11.19 -27.55
C GLU A 31 15.29 -9.92 -26.72
N THR A 32 14.24 -9.15 -27.01
CA THR A 32 13.87 -7.96 -26.24
C THR A 32 13.58 -8.30 -24.79
N PHE A 33 12.78 -9.34 -24.53
CA PHE A 33 12.48 -9.76 -23.16
C PHE A 33 13.72 -10.25 -22.40
N GLN A 34 14.68 -10.87 -23.10
CA GLN A 34 15.97 -11.19 -22.50
C GLN A 34 16.79 -9.94 -22.18
N LYS A 35 16.81 -8.93 -23.07
CA LYS A 35 17.49 -7.64 -22.83
C LYS A 35 16.84 -6.84 -21.68
N MET A 36 15.51 -6.85 -21.60
CA MET A 36 14.75 -6.23 -20.51
C MET A 36 14.89 -6.93 -19.18
N SER A 37 15.16 -8.24 -19.21
CA SER A 37 15.38 -9.04 -18.02
C SER A 37 16.65 -8.55 -17.33
N SER A 38 16.48 -7.58 -16.44
CA SER A 38 17.57 -6.97 -15.70
C SER A 38 17.87 -7.78 -14.45
N ARG A 39 19.15 -7.86 -14.14
CA ARG A 39 19.64 -8.35 -12.87
C ARG A 39 20.41 -7.22 -12.24
N ASP A 40 19.81 -6.63 -11.22
CA ASP A 40 20.51 -5.74 -10.30
C ASP A 40 21.08 -6.58 -9.13
N ASP A 41 21.85 -5.96 -8.25
CA ASP A 41 22.41 -6.59 -7.05
C ASP A 41 21.34 -7.06 -6.07
N PHE A 42 20.10 -6.57 -6.22
CA PHE A 42 19.02 -6.74 -5.26
C PHE A 42 17.84 -7.58 -5.78
N ILE A 43 17.50 -7.47 -7.07
CA ILE A 43 16.37 -8.18 -7.69
C ILE A 43 16.75 -8.63 -9.09
N SER A 44 16.26 -9.80 -9.49
CA SER A 44 16.29 -10.25 -10.88
C SER A 44 14.88 -10.21 -11.46
N LEU A 45 14.72 -9.57 -12.60
CA LEU A 45 13.50 -9.56 -13.38
C LEU A 45 13.63 -10.53 -14.54
N ARG A 46 12.57 -11.27 -14.81
CA ARG A 46 12.52 -12.24 -15.92
C ARG A 46 11.21 -12.08 -16.66
N TYR A 47 11.29 -11.58 -17.89
CA TYR A 47 10.17 -11.48 -18.80
C TYR A 47 10.04 -12.77 -19.62
N ARG A 48 8.83 -13.32 -19.71
CA ARG A 48 8.47 -14.47 -20.55
C ARG A 48 7.33 -14.07 -21.47
N GLY A 49 7.59 -14.19 -22.76
CA GLY A 49 6.63 -13.89 -23.81
C GLY A 49 6.06 -15.15 -24.43
N SER A 50 4.74 -15.19 -24.65
CA SER A 50 4.12 -16.03 -25.67
C SER A 50 3.54 -15.15 -26.78
N LEU A 51 3.59 -15.63 -28.02
CA LEU A 51 3.01 -14.93 -29.18
C LEU A 51 1.90 -15.79 -29.79
N ARG A 52 0.72 -15.20 -29.99
CA ARG A 52 -0.38 -15.85 -30.72
C ARG A 52 -1.14 -14.88 -31.62
N SER A 53 -1.87 -15.44 -32.57
CA SER A 53 -2.86 -14.70 -33.36
C SER A 53 -4.14 -14.50 -32.55
N ALA A 54 -4.84 -13.40 -32.80
CA ALA A 54 -6.15 -13.15 -32.22
C ALA A 54 -7.18 -14.20 -32.69
N THR A 55 -8.06 -14.62 -31.76
CA THR A 55 -9.20 -15.49 -32.07
C THR A 55 -10.28 -14.72 -32.84
N ASN A 56 -11.17 -15.44 -33.53
CA ASN A 56 -12.26 -14.80 -34.30
C ASN A 56 -13.17 -13.93 -33.39
N ASP A 57 -13.41 -14.37 -32.17
CA ASP A 57 -14.24 -13.66 -31.20
C ASP A 57 -13.56 -12.36 -30.73
N GLU A 58 -12.27 -12.41 -30.39
CA GLU A 58 -11.47 -11.22 -30.05
C GLU A 58 -11.42 -10.22 -31.20
N VAL A 59 -11.22 -10.68 -32.44
CA VAL A 59 -11.23 -9.83 -33.64
C VAL A 59 -12.60 -9.17 -33.82
N SER A 60 -13.69 -9.93 -33.64
CA SER A 60 -15.05 -9.40 -33.79
C SER A 60 -15.35 -8.32 -32.74
N PHE A 61 -14.94 -8.53 -31.49
CA PHE A 61 -15.10 -7.59 -30.41
C PHE A 61 -14.30 -6.31 -30.67
N LEU A 62 -13.02 -6.44 -30.99
CA LEU A 62 -12.14 -5.31 -31.26
C LEU A 62 -12.57 -4.50 -32.48
N THR A 63 -13.18 -5.14 -33.48
CA THR A 63 -13.74 -4.45 -34.66
C THR A 63 -15.02 -3.67 -34.32
N SER A 64 -15.79 -4.13 -33.34
CA SER A 64 -16.99 -3.44 -32.86
C SER A 64 -16.71 -2.31 -31.88
N ALA A 65 -15.52 -2.31 -31.25
CA ALA A 65 -15.12 -1.30 -30.28
C ALA A 65 -14.87 0.05 -30.97
N SER A 66 -15.49 1.11 -30.46
CA SER A 66 -15.35 2.48 -31.01
C SER A 66 -14.79 3.47 -29.99
N SER A 67 -14.63 3.05 -28.73
CA SER A 67 -14.14 3.87 -27.64
C SER A 67 -13.31 3.07 -26.64
N SER A 68 -12.47 3.75 -25.86
CA SER A 68 -11.73 3.13 -24.74
C SER A 68 -12.65 2.51 -23.68
N LYS A 69 -13.89 3.01 -23.53
CA LYS A 69 -14.90 2.45 -22.64
C LYS A 69 -15.39 1.08 -23.09
N ASP A 70 -15.37 0.79 -24.38
CA ASP A 70 -15.75 -0.53 -24.90
C ASP A 70 -14.67 -1.57 -24.58
N LEU A 71 -13.39 -1.17 -24.66
CA LEU A 71 -12.24 -2.03 -24.32
C LEU A 71 -12.22 -2.45 -22.85
N GLU A 72 -12.83 -1.68 -21.94
CA GLU A 72 -12.99 -2.05 -20.53
C GLU A 72 -13.90 -3.27 -20.32
N LYS A 73 -14.77 -3.59 -21.29
CA LYS A 73 -15.65 -4.77 -21.22
C LYS A 73 -14.98 -6.05 -21.70
N MET A 74 -13.82 -5.95 -22.33
CA MET A 74 -13.09 -7.09 -22.83
C MET A 74 -12.58 -7.91 -21.64
N SER A 75 -12.84 -9.22 -21.67
CA SER A 75 -12.37 -10.15 -20.65
C SER A 75 -11.65 -11.32 -21.27
N HIS A 76 -10.53 -11.70 -20.67
CA HIS A 76 -9.75 -12.87 -21.08
C HIS A 76 -9.90 -13.92 -19.99
N SER A 77 -10.24 -15.16 -20.36
CA SER A 77 -10.62 -16.18 -19.38
C SER A 77 -9.42 -16.95 -18.81
N GLU A 78 -8.19 -16.68 -19.27
CA GLU A 78 -7.01 -17.47 -18.89
C GLU A 78 -6.16 -16.75 -17.85
N ASP A 79 -5.97 -17.46 -16.72
CA ASP A 79 -4.89 -17.30 -15.73
C ASP A 79 -4.67 -15.85 -15.24
N GLY A 80 -5.37 -15.49 -14.16
CA GLY A 80 -5.55 -14.11 -13.70
C GLY A 80 -4.29 -13.33 -13.34
N ASP A 81 -3.09 -13.93 -13.37
CA ASP A 81 -1.81 -13.26 -13.13
C ASP A 81 -1.05 -12.85 -14.41
N LYS A 82 -1.48 -13.29 -15.59
CA LYS A 82 -0.86 -12.94 -16.88
C LYS A 82 -1.31 -11.58 -17.41
N TYR A 83 -0.43 -10.91 -18.14
CA TYR A 83 -0.76 -9.70 -18.90
C TYR A 83 -0.97 -10.05 -20.37
N VAL A 84 -2.04 -9.55 -20.96
CA VAL A 84 -2.34 -9.79 -22.39
C VAL A 84 -2.17 -8.49 -23.15
N VAL A 85 -1.30 -8.48 -24.15
CA VAL A 85 -0.99 -7.31 -24.96
C VAL A 85 -1.56 -7.50 -26.36
N TYR A 86 -2.65 -6.80 -26.64
CA TYR A 86 -3.28 -6.71 -27.95
C TYR A 86 -2.58 -5.66 -28.82
N ILE A 87 -2.03 -6.14 -29.93
CA ILE A 87 -1.43 -5.33 -30.97
C ILE A 87 -2.52 -4.95 -31.97
N LEU A 88 -2.94 -3.68 -31.96
CA LEU A 88 -4.04 -3.17 -32.78
C LEU A 88 -3.52 -2.50 -34.06
N HIS A 89 -4.10 -2.84 -35.22
CA HIS A 89 -3.79 -2.17 -36.48
C HIS A 89 -4.52 -0.82 -36.61
N ALA A 90 -3.99 0.09 -37.43
CA ALA A 90 -4.39 1.49 -37.56
C ALA A 90 -5.91 1.75 -37.62
N LYS A 91 -6.67 0.93 -38.36
CA LYS A 91 -8.15 1.06 -38.46
C LYS A 91 -8.90 0.76 -37.16
N LEU A 92 -8.35 -0.12 -36.31
CA LEU A 92 -8.89 -0.50 -35.00
C LEU A 92 -8.38 0.42 -33.88
N ALA A 93 -7.45 1.30 -34.20
CA ALA A 93 -6.72 2.16 -33.27
C ALA A 93 -6.97 3.66 -33.49
N GLU A 94 -7.86 4.04 -34.42
CA GLU A 94 -8.11 5.47 -34.74
C GLU A 94 -8.57 6.27 -33.51
N PHE A 95 -9.25 5.60 -32.56
CA PHE A 95 -9.70 6.21 -31.31
C PHE A 95 -8.65 6.20 -30.18
N LEU A 96 -7.50 5.54 -30.37
CA LEU A 96 -6.41 5.45 -29.38
C LEU A 96 -5.17 6.20 -29.88
N SER A 97 -4.86 7.33 -29.23
CA SER A 97 -3.64 8.09 -29.49
C SER A 97 -2.40 7.51 -28.81
N GLN A 98 -2.58 6.65 -27.79
CA GLN A 98 -1.52 6.10 -26.94
C GLN A 98 -1.93 4.71 -26.40
N PRO A 99 -1.00 3.92 -25.83
CA PRO A 99 -1.33 2.65 -25.21
C PRO A 99 -2.40 2.79 -24.12
N PHE A 100 -3.29 1.80 -24.04
CA PHE A 100 -4.36 1.78 -23.05
C PHE A 100 -4.33 0.46 -22.28
N ILE A 101 -4.45 0.51 -20.95
CA ILE A 101 -4.63 -0.69 -20.12
C ILE A 101 -6.05 -0.71 -19.54
N ASN A 102 -6.73 -1.85 -19.57
CA ASN A 102 -8.04 -2.01 -18.96
C ASN A 102 -7.97 -2.49 -17.50
N GLN A 103 -9.12 -2.64 -16.84
CA GLN A 103 -9.20 -3.12 -15.46
C GLN A 103 -8.67 -4.55 -15.26
N GLN A 104 -8.58 -5.36 -16.32
CA GLN A 104 -8.31 -6.80 -16.30
C GLN A 104 -6.94 -7.18 -16.87
N LYS A 105 -5.94 -6.29 -16.74
CA LYS A 105 -4.53 -6.52 -17.18
C LYS A 105 -4.36 -6.70 -18.70
N GLN A 106 -5.33 -6.26 -19.49
CA GLN A 106 -5.22 -6.25 -20.94
C GLN A 106 -4.71 -4.89 -21.41
N ILE A 107 -3.73 -4.92 -22.29
CA ILE A 107 -3.02 -3.76 -22.80
C ILE A 107 -3.29 -3.69 -24.29
N PHE A 108 -3.69 -2.52 -24.78
CA PHE A 108 -3.98 -2.27 -26.17
C PHE A 108 -2.93 -1.29 -26.71
N ILE A 109 -2.09 -1.76 -27.63
CA ILE A 109 -1.05 -0.96 -28.26
C ILE A 109 -1.49 -0.60 -29.68
N PRO A 110 -1.79 0.68 -29.96
CA PRO A 110 -2.14 1.12 -31.31
C PRO A 110 -0.90 1.18 -32.20
N ILE A 111 -0.93 0.52 -33.36
CA ILE A 111 0.14 0.57 -34.37
C ILE A 111 -0.38 1.17 -35.68
N GLY A 112 0.36 2.14 -36.21
CA GLY A 112 0.18 2.61 -37.59
C GLY A 112 0.52 1.54 -38.64
N PRO A 113 0.05 1.69 -39.89
CA PRO A 113 0.24 0.68 -40.92
C PRO A 113 1.73 0.45 -41.21
N GLY A 114 2.16 -0.82 -41.24
CA GLY A 114 3.53 -1.22 -41.63
C GLY A 114 4.65 -0.94 -40.61
N LYS A 115 4.33 -0.63 -39.34
CA LYS A 115 5.32 -0.21 -38.33
C LYS A 115 5.49 -1.19 -37.16
N LEU A 116 5.69 -2.48 -37.43
CA LEU A 116 6.01 -3.48 -36.39
C LEU A 116 7.23 -3.09 -35.54
N GLY A 117 8.21 -2.39 -36.11
CA GLY A 117 9.37 -1.90 -35.37
C GLY A 117 9.06 -0.89 -34.24
N LYS A 118 7.85 -0.30 -34.21
CA LYS A 118 7.41 0.58 -33.12
C LYS A 118 6.77 -0.15 -31.94
N VAL A 119 6.45 -1.44 -32.10
CA VAL A 119 5.83 -2.24 -31.03
C VAL A 119 6.80 -2.47 -29.89
N ILE A 120 8.04 -2.81 -30.24
CA ILE A 120 9.07 -3.12 -29.25
C ILE A 120 9.28 -1.92 -28.31
N PRO A 121 9.59 -0.69 -28.78
CA PRO A 121 9.68 0.51 -27.92
C PRO A 121 8.45 0.73 -27.04
N ALA A 122 7.24 0.65 -27.62
CA ALA A 122 6.00 0.87 -26.87
C ALA A 122 5.79 -0.19 -25.79
N LEU A 123 6.19 -1.43 -26.05
CA LEU A 123 6.14 -2.53 -25.11
C LEU A 123 7.18 -2.37 -24.00
N GLU A 124 8.37 -1.81 -24.29
CA GLU A 124 9.35 -1.46 -23.25
C GLU A 124 8.80 -0.40 -22.30
N ASP A 125 8.21 0.67 -22.86
CA ASP A 125 7.64 1.77 -22.08
C ASP A 125 6.50 1.27 -21.19
N VAL A 126 5.58 0.49 -21.75
CA VAL A 126 4.44 -0.07 -21.00
C VAL A 126 4.91 -1.03 -19.91
N CYS A 127 5.87 -1.93 -20.20
CA CYS A 127 6.41 -2.82 -19.19
C CYS A 127 7.16 -2.04 -18.10
N GLY A 128 7.96 -1.04 -18.46
CA GLY A 128 8.66 -0.18 -17.51
C GLY A 128 7.70 0.52 -16.54
N GLU A 129 6.59 1.03 -17.06
CA GLU A 129 5.57 1.74 -16.29
C GLU A 129 4.72 0.79 -15.42
N ILE A 130 4.41 -0.41 -15.91
CA ILE A 130 3.63 -1.39 -15.14
C ILE A 130 4.48 -2.04 -14.04
N PHE A 131 5.73 -2.41 -14.32
CA PHE A 131 6.51 -3.21 -13.36
C PHE A 131 7.39 -2.38 -12.44
N ARG A 132 7.69 -1.15 -12.84
CA ARG A 132 8.54 -0.19 -12.09
C ARG A 132 9.72 -0.89 -11.40
N PRO A 133 10.63 -1.54 -12.14
CA PRO A 133 11.78 -2.28 -11.61
C PRO A 133 12.57 -1.55 -10.52
N SER A 134 12.74 -0.24 -10.70
CA SER A 134 13.43 0.65 -9.76
C SER A 134 12.75 0.69 -8.39
N VAL A 135 11.41 0.76 -8.34
CA VAL A 135 10.63 0.78 -7.10
C VAL A 135 10.76 -0.56 -6.38
N LEU A 136 10.71 -1.68 -7.12
CA LEU A 136 10.90 -3.01 -6.54
C LEU A 136 12.31 -3.17 -5.96
N SER A 137 13.36 -2.84 -6.73
CA SER A 137 14.75 -2.91 -6.26
C SER A 137 14.94 -2.04 -5.02
N ARG A 138 14.41 -0.81 -5.03
CA ARG A 138 14.52 0.11 -3.90
C ARG A 138 13.74 -0.36 -2.67
N THR A 139 12.57 -0.97 -2.86
CA THR A 139 11.81 -1.59 -1.76
C THR A 139 12.67 -2.64 -1.04
N PHE A 140 13.35 -3.51 -1.80
CA PHE A 140 14.23 -4.52 -1.21
C PHE A 140 15.44 -3.88 -0.49
N GLN A 141 16.06 -2.85 -1.07
CA GLN A 141 17.18 -2.11 -0.46
C GLN A 141 16.79 -1.47 0.88
N VAL A 142 15.64 -0.79 0.94
CA VAL A 142 15.13 -0.13 2.15
C VAL A 142 14.95 -1.14 3.29
N VAL A 143 14.44 -2.34 2.96
CA VAL A 143 14.25 -3.40 3.95
C VAL A 143 15.59 -3.94 4.49
N HIS A 144 16.67 -3.84 3.71
CA HIS A 144 18.03 -4.20 4.13
C HIS A 144 18.82 -3.04 4.76
N GLY A 145 18.15 -1.94 5.13
CA GLY A 145 18.76 -0.84 5.88
C GLY A 145 19.35 0.28 5.02
N ALA A 146 19.07 0.32 3.72
CA ALA A 146 19.46 1.46 2.89
C ALA A 146 18.71 2.74 3.33
N PRO A 147 19.36 3.93 3.26
CA PRO A 147 18.71 5.18 3.65
C PRO A 147 17.49 5.46 2.77
N LEU A 148 16.38 5.84 3.39
CA LEU A 148 15.14 6.21 2.70
C LEU A 148 15.27 7.62 2.12
N ASN A 149 15.76 7.74 0.88
CA ASN A 149 15.79 9.00 0.14
C ASN A 149 14.63 9.13 -0.88
N ASP A 150 13.86 8.05 -1.06
CA ASP A 150 12.77 8.00 -2.03
C ASP A 150 11.47 8.48 -1.40
N ARG A 151 10.96 9.61 -1.89
CA ARG A 151 9.72 10.24 -1.43
C ARG A 151 8.50 9.35 -1.65
N GLU A 152 8.52 8.42 -2.60
CA GLU A 152 7.39 7.55 -2.88
C GLU A 152 7.28 6.41 -1.86
N LEU A 153 8.38 5.70 -1.59
CA LEU A 153 8.44 4.64 -0.57
C LEU A 153 8.33 5.16 0.87
N LEU A 154 8.67 6.43 1.09
CA LEU A 154 8.46 7.09 2.37
C LEU A 154 6.98 7.36 2.66
N ARG A 155 6.12 7.47 1.64
CA ARG A 155 4.70 7.83 1.81
C ARG A 155 3.84 6.67 2.28
N SER A 156 4.07 5.48 1.75
CA SER A 156 3.27 4.30 2.08
C SER A 156 3.59 3.76 3.48
N VAL A 157 2.56 3.28 4.16
CA VAL A 157 2.71 2.51 5.40
C VAL A 157 3.36 1.16 5.09
N LYS A 158 4.11 0.62 6.04
CA LYS A 158 4.63 -0.75 5.97
C LYS A 158 3.50 -1.76 5.82
N PHE A 159 3.82 -2.93 5.27
CA PHE A 159 2.82 -3.99 5.15
C PHE A 159 2.30 -4.43 6.53
N GLY A 160 0.98 -4.58 6.65
CA GLY A 160 0.30 -5.20 7.78
C GLY A 160 -0.89 -6.03 7.28
N SER A 161 -1.16 -7.17 7.93
CA SER A 161 -2.29 -8.03 7.56
C SER A 161 -3.65 -7.38 7.83
N SER A 162 -3.68 -6.36 8.69
CA SER A 162 -4.84 -5.52 8.99
C SER A 162 -4.37 -4.06 9.07
N TYR A 163 -5.21 -3.12 8.64
CA TYR A 163 -5.00 -1.68 8.77
C TYR A 163 -6.20 -1.03 9.44
N THR A 164 -5.95 0.01 10.23
CA THR A 164 -7.00 0.78 10.88
C THR A 164 -7.05 2.18 10.30
N LEU A 165 -8.17 2.54 9.66
CA LEU A 165 -8.45 3.91 9.18
C LEU A 165 -9.28 4.64 10.25
N VAL A 166 -8.77 5.76 10.75
CA VAL A 166 -9.43 6.56 11.79
C VAL A 166 -9.86 7.90 11.19
N PHE A 167 -11.17 8.11 11.05
CA PHE A 167 -11.74 9.37 10.60
C PHE A 167 -12.06 10.26 11.80
N THR A 168 -11.50 11.47 11.84
CA THR A 168 -11.67 12.41 12.95
C THR A 168 -12.22 13.73 12.43
N LEU A 169 -13.42 14.12 12.89
CA LEU A 169 -13.96 15.46 12.65
C LEU A 169 -13.58 16.34 13.84
N LEU A 170 -12.81 17.40 13.59
CA LEU A 170 -12.35 18.32 14.61
C LEU A 170 -13.14 19.62 14.54
N VAL A 171 -13.89 19.91 15.61
CA VAL A 171 -14.81 21.05 15.75
C VAL A 171 -14.38 21.89 16.97
N PRO A 172 -13.52 22.90 16.78
CA PRO A 172 -12.96 23.70 17.88
C PRO A 172 -13.98 24.56 18.62
N GLU A 173 -15.01 25.05 17.93
CA GLU A 173 -15.99 26.02 18.47
C GLU A 173 -17.44 25.56 18.19
N PRO A 174 -17.93 24.49 18.84
CA PRO A 174 -19.27 23.96 18.63
C PRO A 174 -20.39 24.92 19.05
N ASN A 175 -20.06 25.93 19.87
CA ASN A 175 -20.96 27.05 20.21
C ASN A 175 -21.20 28.00 19.01
N LYS A 176 -20.31 28.01 18.02
CA LYS A 176 -20.41 28.81 16.80
C LYS A 176 -20.89 27.97 15.63
N VAL A 177 -20.23 26.83 15.39
CA VAL A 177 -20.56 25.90 14.31
C VAL A 177 -20.66 24.50 14.88
N LEU A 178 -21.87 23.94 14.87
CA LEU A 178 -22.11 22.56 15.24
C LEU A 178 -22.09 21.71 13.97
N ALA A 179 -20.88 21.30 13.56
CA ALA A 179 -20.69 20.38 12.45
C ALA A 179 -20.97 18.94 12.90
N ASN A 180 -21.73 18.20 12.10
CA ASN A 180 -21.96 16.77 12.28
C ASN A 180 -21.80 16.03 10.95
N TRP A 181 -21.55 14.73 11.01
CA TRP A 181 -21.37 13.89 9.83
C TRP A 181 -21.95 12.47 10.05
N GLU A 182 -22.49 11.89 8.98
CA GLU A 182 -22.95 10.49 8.95
C GLU A 182 -21.90 9.63 8.23
N ILE A 183 -20.72 9.52 8.86
CA ILE A 183 -19.55 8.87 8.27
C ILE A 183 -19.77 7.39 7.96
N SER A 184 -20.64 6.71 8.72
CA SER A 184 -20.94 5.28 8.50
C SER A 184 -21.51 5.03 7.11
N ALA A 185 -22.51 5.82 6.69
CA ALA A 185 -23.12 5.69 5.38
C ALA A 185 -22.13 6.02 4.25
N ALA A 186 -21.35 7.09 4.43
CA ALA A 186 -20.35 7.50 3.45
C ALA A 186 -19.21 6.48 3.30
N VAL A 187 -18.81 5.81 4.38
CA VAL A 187 -17.83 4.73 4.33
C VAL A 187 -18.35 3.55 3.50
N ASP A 188 -19.62 3.19 3.65
CA ASP A 188 -20.22 2.10 2.87
C ASP A 188 -20.48 2.49 1.42
N GLU A 189 -20.66 3.78 1.12
CA GLU A 189 -20.79 4.28 -0.25
C GLU A 189 -19.42 4.43 -0.94
N TYR A 190 -18.51 5.24 -0.38
CA TYR A 190 -17.27 5.65 -1.04
C TYR A 190 -16.09 4.68 -0.85
N LEU A 191 -16.11 3.84 0.19
CA LEU A 191 -15.05 2.82 0.40
C LEU A 191 -15.49 1.41 0.02
N ALA A 192 -16.73 1.18 -0.42
CA ALA A 192 -17.22 -0.14 -0.81
C ALA A 192 -16.32 -0.79 -1.88
N SER A 193 -16.03 -0.08 -2.97
CA SER A 193 -15.19 -0.59 -4.06
C SER A 193 -13.80 -0.94 -3.56
N LEU A 194 -13.17 -0.06 -2.76
CA LEU A 194 -11.84 -0.29 -2.20
C LEU A 194 -11.81 -1.50 -1.27
N LYS A 195 -12.78 -1.61 -0.34
CA LYS A 195 -12.93 -2.77 0.57
C LYS A 195 -13.12 -4.06 -0.22
N SER A 196 -13.99 -4.04 -1.23
CA SER A 196 -14.28 -5.19 -2.08
C SER A 196 -13.04 -5.64 -2.85
N SER A 197 -12.22 -4.73 -3.36
CA SER A 197 -10.96 -5.12 -4.04
C SER A 197 -9.93 -5.74 -3.09
N LEU A 198 -9.95 -5.39 -1.80
CA LEU A 198 -8.89 -5.74 -0.84
C LEU A 198 -9.26 -6.80 0.19
N HIS A 199 -10.54 -7.16 0.33
CA HIS A 199 -11.04 -8.05 1.40
C HIS A 199 -10.33 -9.41 1.50
N LYS A 200 -9.81 -9.95 0.38
CA LYS A 200 -9.06 -11.22 0.37
C LYS A 200 -7.58 -11.06 0.74
N LEU A 201 -7.06 -9.84 0.65
CA LEU A 201 -5.64 -9.54 0.80
C LEU A 201 -5.33 -9.01 2.21
N ILE A 202 -6.12 -8.04 2.67
CA ILE A 202 -5.95 -7.36 3.95
C ILE A 202 -7.30 -7.10 4.62
N ASP A 203 -7.25 -6.97 5.95
CA ASP A 203 -8.38 -6.52 6.74
C ASP A 203 -8.34 -4.99 6.92
N LEU A 204 -9.47 -4.32 6.69
CA LEU A 204 -9.59 -2.86 6.82
C LEU A 204 -10.59 -2.53 7.93
N LYS A 205 -10.07 -2.11 9.07
CA LYS A 205 -10.87 -1.64 10.21
C LYS A 205 -11.11 -0.15 10.08
N ILE A 206 -12.35 0.27 10.28
CA ILE A 206 -12.74 1.68 10.19
C ILE A 206 -13.23 2.13 11.55
N LYS A 207 -12.67 3.24 12.01
CA LYS A 207 -13.06 3.90 13.25
C LYS A 207 -13.37 5.35 12.92
N SER A 208 -14.34 5.92 13.63
CA SER A 208 -14.70 7.33 13.50
C SER A 208 -14.87 7.98 14.85
N GLN A 209 -14.47 9.25 14.95
CA GLN A 209 -14.66 10.05 16.15
C GLN A 209 -14.92 11.52 15.79
N VAL A 210 -15.55 12.25 16.71
CA VAL A 210 -15.75 13.69 16.63
C VAL A 210 -15.13 14.31 17.88
N LEU A 211 -14.23 15.28 17.69
CA LEU A 211 -13.54 15.97 18.76
C LEU A 211 -14.05 17.41 18.83
N TYR A 212 -14.67 17.75 19.96
CA TYR A 212 -15.20 19.09 20.24
C TYR A 212 -14.27 19.89 21.14
N TYR A 213 -14.27 21.22 20.99
CA TYR A 213 -13.50 22.15 21.84
C TYR A 213 -11.98 21.99 21.77
N GLU A 214 -11.47 21.22 20.82
CA GLU A 214 -10.04 21.09 20.56
C GLU A 214 -9.58 22.24 19.67
N LYS A 215 -8.90 23.23 20.24
CA LYS A 215 -8.33 24.35 19.50
C LYS A 215 -6.91 24.01 19.09
N LEU A 216 -6.69 23.90 17.78
CA LEU A 216 -5.34 23.79 17.25
C LEU A 216 -4.68 25.16 17.31
N SER A 217 -3.61 25.27 18.11
CA SER A 217 -2.76 26.46 18.17
C SER A 217 -1.99 26.58 16.86
N MET A 218 -2.62 27.22 15.87
CA MET A 218 -2.03 27.48 14.56
C MET A 218 -1.74 28.96 14.42
N ASP A 219 -0.49 29.31 14.13
CA ASP A 219 -0.11 30.67 13.74
C ASP A 219 -0.48 30.89 12.27
N THR A 220 -1.74 31.25 12.03
CA THR A 220 -2.23 31.53 10.68
C THR A 220 -1.74 32.89 10.20
N LYS A 221 -1.22 32.94 8.97
CA LYS A 221 -0.84 34.20 8.32
C LYS A 221 -2.06 34.78 7.60
N LYS A 222 -2.14 36.10 7.53
CA LYS A 222 -3.18 36.80 6.75
C LYS A 222 -2.65 37.15 5.39
N ASP A 223 -3.51 37.04 4.39
CA ASP A 223 -3.21 37.57 3.07
C ASP A 223 -3.01 39.09 3.11
N ALA A 224 -2.30 39.63 2.12
CA ALA A 224 -1.97 41.06 2.02
C ALA A 224 -3.23 41.95 2.04
N ASP A 225 -4.32 41.46 1.44
CA ASP A 225 -5.62 42.14 1.38
C ASP A 225 -6.53 41.80 2.58
N GLY A 226 -6.10 40.90 3.48
CA GLY A 226 -6.85 40.48 4.66
C GLY A 226 -8.10 39.64 4.38
N GLY A 227 -8.31 39.19 3.14
CA GLY A 227 -9.52 38.46 2.72
C GLY A 227 -9.59 37.01 3.20
N TYR A 228 -8.44 36.38 3.50
CA TYR A 228 -8.37 35.02 4.01
C TYR A 228 -7.12 34.79 4.87
N ASN A 229 -7.16 33.71 5.65
CA ASN A 229 -6.02 33.22 6.39
C ASN A 229 -5.40 32.03 5.65
N TYR A 230 -4.08 31.88 5.76
CA TYR A 230 -3.38 30.77 5.13
C TYR A 230 -2.32 30.13 6.04
N LEU A 231 -2.00 28.89 5.69
CA LEU A 231 -0.90 28.13 6.26
C LEU A 231 0.07 27.72 5.18
N THR A 232 1.35 27.76 5.52
CA THR A 232 2.44 27.34 4.63
C THR A 232 2.85 25.90 4.89
N PRO A 233 3.53 25.22 3.95
CA PRO A 233 3.97 23.83 4.15
C PRO A 233 4.81 23.61 5.42
N ASP A 234 5.55 24.63 5.85
CA ASP A 234 6.38 24.59 7.06
C ASP A 234 5.53 24.57 8.35
N ASP A 235 4.29 25.06 8.29
CA ASP A 235 3.36 25.08 9.42
C ASP A 235 2.65 23.72 9.60
N MET A 236 2.61 22.87 8.56
CA MET A 236 1.86 21.60 8.54
C MET A 236 2.30 20.59 9.62
N PRO A 237 3.60 20.35 9.87
CA PRO A 237 4.04 19.41 10.91
C PRO A 237 3.57 19.82 12.32
N HIS A 238 3.43 21.12 12.58
CA HIS A 238 2.99 21.65 13.87
C HIS A 238 1.51 21.35 14.15
N LEU A 239 0.72 21.01 13.13
CA LEU A 239 -0.69 20.63 13.27
C LEU A 239 -0.86 19.20 13.80
N ILE A 240 0.14 18.35 13.58
CA ILE A 240 0.02 16.91 13.82
C ILE A 240 0.19 16.60 15.31
N ASN A 241 1.22 17.16 15.95
CA ASN A 241 1.56 16.84 17.35
C ASN A 241 0.40 17.11 18.33
N PRO A 242 -0.30 18.25 18.28
CA PRO A 242 -1.42 18.51 19.18
C PRO A 242 -2.60 17.56 18.94
N VAL A 243 -2.87 17.24 17.67
CA VAL A 243 -3.94 16.30 17.32
C VAL A 243 -3.58 14.90 17.79
N GLU A 244 -2.36 14.43 17.55
CA GLU A 244 -1.89 13.10 17.95
C GLU A 244 -2.01 12.86 19.45
N ALA A 245 -1.71 13.86 20.28
CA ALA A 245 -1.88 13.79 21.73
C ALA A 245 -3.36 13.66 22.18
N ARG A 246 -4.30 13.92 21.27
CA ARG A 246 -5.76 13.97 21.53
C ARG A 246 -6.55 12.92 20.77
N LEU A 247 -5.99 12.33 19.71
CA LEU A 247 -6.55 11.16 19.07
C LEU A 247 -6.68 10.08 20.14
N GLY A 248 -7.87 9.48 20.26
CA GLY A 248 -8.10 8.41 21.23
C GLY A 248 -6.99 7.38 21.13
N SER A 249 -6.51 6.88 22.29
CA SER A 249 -5.55 5.78 22.38
C SER A 249 -6.20 4.49 21.89
N PHE A 250 -6.47 4.42 20.59
CA PHE A 250 -6.79 3.18 19.91
C PHE A 250 -5.49 2.37 19.91
N VAL A 251 -5.29 1.60 20.98
CA VAL A 251 -4.20 0.63 21.08
C VAL A 251 -4.50 -0.46 20.07
N ASP A 252 -4.10 -0.22 18.84
CA ASP A 252 -4.17 -1.18 17.75
C ASP A 252 -2.74 -1.65 17.48
N THR A 253 -2.54 -2.96 17.44
CA THR A 253 -1.26 -3.54 17.02
C THR A 253 -1.04 -3.39 15.51
N ASN A 254 -2.07 -2.93 14.80
CA ASN A 254 -2.08 -2.78 13.36
C ASN A 254 -1.66 -1.36 12.95
N PRO A 255 -1.02 -1.19 11.78
CA PRO A 255 -0.73 0.14 11.27
C PRO A 255 -1.99 0.98 11.13
N THR A 256 -1.95 2.19 11.70
CA THR A 256 -3.10 3.09 11.80
C THR A 256 -2.89 4.32 10.92
N LEU A 257 -3.91 4.70 10.16
CA LEU A 257 -3.94 5.87 9.29
C LEU A 257 -5.01 6.86 9.76
N ASN A 258 -4.60 8.09 10.04
CA ASN A 258 -5.45 9.13 10.61
C ASN A 258 -5.93 10.10 9.52
N PHE A 259 -7.24 10.24 9.34
CA PHE A 259 -7.83 11.18 8.40
C PHE A 259 -8.63 12.24 9.16
N ILE A 260 -8.12 13.46 9.16
CA ILE A 260 -8.70 14.56 9.92
C ILE A 260 -9.41 15.52 8.98
N VAL A 261 -10.66 15.83 9.33
CA VAL A 261 -11.42 16.93 8.75
C VAL A 261 -11.49 18.03 9.78
N TYR A 262 -10.83 19.14 9.50
CA TYR A 262 -10.74 20.30 10.38
C TYR A 262 -11.73 21.38 9.96
N VAL A 263 -12.56 21.82 10.91
CA VAL A 263 -13.41 23.01 10.76
C VAL A 263 -12.69 24.21 11.39
N PRO A 264 -12.28 25.23 10.61
CA PRO A 264 -11.60 26.40 11.14
C PRO A 264 -12.44 27.18 12.15
N THR A 265 -11.75 27.83 13.10
CA THR A 265 -12.38 28.77 14.06
C THR A 265 -12.87 30.03 13.36
N GLU A 266 -13.77 30.80 14.00
CA GLU A 266 -14.30 32.07 13.47
C GLU A 266 -13.18 33.06 13.12
N LYS A 267 -12.08 33.06 13.88
CA LYS A 267 -10.92 33.94 13.64
C LYS A 267 -10.06 33.50 12.45
N GLN A 268 -10.04 32.21 12.15
CA GLN A 268 -9.23 31.61 11.10
C GLN A 268 -10.00 31.49 9.79
N TYR A 269 -11.33 31.59 9.82
CA TYR A 269 -12.15 31.50 8.63
C TYR A 269 -11.99 32.73 7.71
N PRO A 270 -11.92 32.54 6.37
CA PRO A 270 -11.67 31.29 5.67
C PRO A 270 -10.17 30.91 5.73
N LEU A 271 -9.89 29.60 5.86
CA LEU A 271 -8.52 29.06 5.99
C LEU A 271 -8.13 28.26 4.75
N TYR A 272 -6.99 28.62 4.14
CA TYR A 272 -6.45 27.96 2.96
C TYR A 272 -5.01 27.47 3.16
N LEU A 273 -4.66 26.41 2.44
CA LEU A 273 -3.28 25.92 2.39
C LEU A 273 -2.54 26.51 1.18
N HIS A 274 -1.31 26.95 1.37
CA HIS A 274 -0.44 27.39 0.27
C HIS A 274 0.55 26.30 -0.14
N ASN A 275 0.88 26.26 -1.43
CA ASN A 275 2.01 25.49 -1.93
C ASN A 275 3.34 26.21 -1.63
N HIS A 276 4.48 25.59 -1.97
CA HIS A 276 5.80 26.20 -1.80
C HIS A 276 6.01 27.46 -2.67
N GLN A 277 5.14 27.70 -3.66
CA GLN A 277 5.16 28.87 -4.53
C GLN A 277 4.25 30.00 -4.00
N GLY A 278 3.57 29.79 -2.87
CA GLY A 278 2.67 30.77 -2.26
C GLY A 278 1.25 30.80 -2.87
N GLU A 279 0.91 29.84 -3.72
CA GLU A 279 -0.41 29.74 -4.36
C GLU A 279 -1.37 28.89 -3.52
N ILE A 280 -2.66 29.21 -3.56
CA ILE A 280 -3.71 28.46 -2.87
C ILE A 280 -3.83 27.05 -3.45
N LEU A 281 -3.77 26.04 -2.58
CA LEU A 281 -4.04 24.65 -2.94
C LEU A 281 -5.54 24.45 -3.18
N SER A 282 -5.90 24.08 -4.40
CA SER A 282 -7.29 23.81 -4.81
C SER A 282 -7.98 22.71 -4.00
N THR A 283 -7.22 21.74 -3.49
CA THR A 283 -7.73 20.62 -2.69
C THR A 283 -7.96 20.97 -1.23
N ASN A 284 -7.34 22.06 -0.74
CA ASN A 284 -7.26 22.43 0.67
C ASN A 284 -6.93 21.27 1.63
N SER A 285 -6.11 20.32 1.17
CA SER A 285 -5.69 19.13 1.90
C SER A 285 -4.22 18.82 1.72
N PHE A 286 -3.63 18.15 2.71
CA PHE A 286 -2.25 17.66 2.65
C PHE A 286 -2.13 16.25 3.23
N LEU A 287 -1.08 15.55 2.81
CA LEU A 287 -0.78 14.17 3.19
C LEU A 287 0.44 14.13 4.11
N VAL A 288 0.35 13.39 5.21
CA VAL A 288 1.50 13.09 6.09
C VAL A 288 1.95 11.65 5.84
N PRO A 289 3.16 11.45 5.28
CA PRO A 289 3.72 10.12 5.04
C PRO A 289 3.59 9.18 6.24
N ARG A 290 3.10 7.95 6.02
CA ARG A 290 2.91 6.89 7.04
C ARG A 290 1.96 7.20 8.18
N TRP A 291 1.40 8.40 8.25
CA TRP A 291 0.53 8.80 9.35
C TRP A 291 -0.91 8.98 8.88
N GLY A 292 -1.16 9.68 7.76
CA GLY A 292 -2.53 10.04 7.43
C GLY A 292 -2.70 11.24 6.51
N GLY A 293 -3.92 11.77 6.51
CA GLY A 293 -4.36 12.89 5.69
C GLY A 293 -5.06 13.96 6.52
N PHE A 294 -4.95 15.20 6.08
CA PHE A 294 -5.58 16.34 6.73
C PHE A 294 -6.31 17.18 5.69
N TYR A 295 -7.57 17.52 5.96
CA TYR A 295 -8.42 18.31 5.08
C TYR A 295 -9.06 19.45 5.85
N ILE A 296 -8.97 20.67 5.30
CA ILE A 296 -9.57 21.87 5.89
C ILE A 296 -10.92 22.12 5.21
N TYR A 297 -11.99 22.05 6.01
CA TYR A 297 -13.36 22.23 5.56
C TYR A 297 -13.91 23.58 6.04
N ASN A 298 -13.92 24.56 5.13
CA ASN A 298 -14.40 25.91 5.40
C ASN A 298 -15.94 25.95 5.44
N ILE A 299 -16.51 26.34 6.59
CA ILE A 299 -17.96 26.54 6.77
C ILE A 299 -18.22 28.01 7.04
N ASN A 300 -19.10 28.63 6.25
CA ASN A 300 -19.50 30.00 6.52
C ASN A 300 -20.40 30.04 7.77
N SER A 301 -19.94 30.73 8.81
CA SER A 301 -20.64 30.83 10.11
C SER A 301 -21.18 32.24 10.40
N THR A 302 -21.01 33.18 9.46
CA THR A 302 -21.39 34.59 9.64
C THR A 302 -22.89 34.85 9.49
N ASP A 303 -23.61 33.93 8.85
CA ASP A 303 -25.00 34.15 8.45
C ASP A 303 -25.94 33.25 9.25
N GLY A 304 -26.48 33.74 10.37
CA GLY A 304 -27.61 33.13 11.07
C GLY A 304 -27.49 32.95 12.59
N PRO A 305 -28.50 32.35 13.23
CA PRO A 305 -28.51 32.08 14.66
C PRO A 305 -27.47 31.01 15.03
N GLN A 306 -26.62 31.31 16.02
CA GLN A 306 -25.57 30.42 16.50
C GLN A 306 -26.11 29.42 17.54
N PRO A 307 -25.65 28.15 17.55
CA PRO A 307 -24.66 27.57 16.64
C PRO A 307 -25.26 27.23 15.27
N VAL A 308 -24.51 27.54 14.20
CA VAL A 308 -24.85 27.12 12.84
C VAL A 308 -24.72 25.61 12.78
N LYS A 309 -25.85 24.91 12.62
CA LYS A 309 -25.87 23.45 12.43
C LYS A 309 -25.49 23.16 10.98
N HIS A 310 -24.41 22.44 10.77
CA HIS A 310 -23.91 22.11 9.43
C HIS A 310 -23.72 20.61 9.30
N GLN A 311 -24.31 20.03 8.26
CA GLN A 311 -24.03 18.64 7.87
C GLN A 311 -22.85 18.67 6.91
N VAL A 312 -21.74 18.03 7.29
CA VAL A 312 -20.55 17.97 6.44
C VAL A 312 -20.86 17.22 5.16
N ASP A 313 -20.52 17.81 4.02
CA ASP A 313 -20.62 17.16 2.72
C ASP A 313 -19.52 16.09 2.57
N LEU A 314 -19.90 14.83 2.77
CA LEU A 314 -18.98 13.71 2.73
C LEU A 314 -18.51 13.38 1.30
N GLY A 315 -19.26 13.77 0.25
CA GLY A 315 -18.82 13.60 -1.13
C GLY A 315 -17.60 14.46 -1.45
N VAL A 316 -17.61 15.72 -0.99
CA VAL A 316 -16.46 16.62 -1.11
C VAL A 316 -15.29 16.11 -0.28
N VAL A 317 -15.53 15.66 0.95
CA VAL A 317 -14.49 15.10 1.83
C VAL A 317 -13.82 13.87 1.19
N PHE A 318 -14.59 12.87 0.75
CA PHE A 318 -14.04 11.64 0.17
C PHE A 318 -13.38 11.86 -1.19
N THR A 319 -13.78 12.87 -1.95
CA THR A 319 -13.05 13.30 -3.16
C THR A 319 -11.59 13.66 -2.84
N GLN A 320 -11.34 14.26 -1.67
CA GLN A 320 -9.99 14.60 -1.22
C GLN A 320 -9.28 13.46 -0.49
N LEU A 321 -10.00 12.69 0.35
CA LEU A 321 -9.40 11.66 1.20
C LEU A 321 -9.12 10.34 0.45
N LEU A 322 -9.93 9.97 -0.54
CA LEU A 322 -9.80 8.68 -1.22
C LEU A 322 -8.47 8.51 -1.99
N PRO A 323 -7.99 9.52 -2.75
CA PRO A 323 -6.66 9.48 -3.36
C PRO A 323 -5.53 9.38 -2.32
N GLN A 324 -5.72 10.01 -1.15
CA GLN A 324 -4.75 9.98 -0.05
C GLN A 324 -4.68 8.59 0.59
N ILE A 325 -5.84 7.96 0.84
CA ILE A 325 -5.93 6.58 1.35
C ILE A 325 -5.21 5.61 0.41
N ARG A 326 -5.49 5.68 -0.90
CA ARG A 326 -4.82 4.84 -1.91
C ARG A 326 -3.30 4.97 -1.84
N LYS A 327 -2.79 6.21 -1.82
CA LYS A 327 -1.34 6.50 -1.73
C LYS A 327 -0.71 5.96 -0.44
N LEU A 328 -1.36 6.13 0.71
CA LEU A 328 -0.85 5.66 2.01
C LEU A 328 -0.87 4.13 2.14
N LEU A 329 -1.84 3.46 1.52
CA LEU A 329 -1.87 1.99 1.41
C LEU A 329 -0.81 1.45 0.44
N GLY A 330 -0.13 2.33 -0.30
CA GLY A 330 0.92 1.96 -1.24
C GLY A 330 0.43 1.64 -2.65
N PHE A 331 -0.80 2.01 -3.00
CA PHE A 331 -1.21 2.03 -4.41
C PHE A 331 -0.53 3.22 -5.07
N THR A 332 0.57 2.95 -5.76
CA THR A 332 1.33 3.98 -6.45
C THR A 332 0.51 4.53 -7.60
N SER A 333 0.50 5.85 -7.76
CA SER A 333 0.01 6.47 -8.98
C SER A 333 1.04 6.18 -10.08
N SER A 334 0.84 5.10 -10.82
CA SER A 334 1.47 4.95 -12.14
C SER A 334 1.23 6.24 -12.94
N ASN A 335 2.11 6.57 -13.87
CA ASN A 335 1.86 7.60 -14.87
C ASN A 335 0.71 7.14 -15.76
N THR A 336 -0.51 7.19 -15.21
CA THR A 336 -1.73 6.72 -15.86
C THR A 336 -1.98 7.48 -17.15
N ALA A 337 -1.39 8.67 -17.30
CA ALA A 337 -1.38 9.42 -18.55
C ALA A 337 -0.70 8.64 -19.70
N LEU A 338 0.40 7.91 -19.46
CA LEU A 338 1.05 7.05 -20.47
C LEU A 338 0.19 5.85 -20.87
N LEU A 339 -0.68 5.39 -19.97
CA LEU A 339 -1.56 4.24 -20.17
C LEU A 339 -3.01 4.65 -20.48
N GLY A 340 -3.25 5.91 -20.85
CA GLY A 340 -4.56 6.42 -21.23
C GLY A 340 -5.64 6.33 -20.15
N ARG A 341 -5.25 6.33 -18.88
CA ARG A 341 -6.15 6.19 -17.74
C ARG A 341 -6.14 7.39 -16.81
N THR A 342 -7.29 7.60 -16.21
CA THR A 342 -7.45 8.44 -15.02
C THR A 342 -7.75 7.54 -13.83
N THR A 343 -7.38 8.00 -12.63
CA THR A 343 -7.74 7.29 -11.41
C THR A 343 -9.26 7.29 -11.25
N PRO A 344 -9.91 6.14 -11.00
CA PRO A 344 -11.35 6.10 -10.83
C PRO A 344 -11.80 6.96 -9.65
N SER A 345 -12.83 7.79 -9.87
CA SER A 345 -13.39 8.67 -8.84
C SER A 345 -14.10 7.90 -7.72
N ASP A 346 -14.54 6.67 -8.01
CA ASP A 346 -15.22 5.76 -7.07
C ASP A 346 -14.24 4.97 -6.18
N GLY A 347 -12.93 5.20 -6.32
CA GLY A 347 -11.92 4.48 -5.53
C GLY A 347 -11.69 3.04 -5.93
N SER A 348 -12.30 2.56 -7.02
CA SER A 348 -12.07 1.21 -7.51
C SER A 348 -10.60 0.95 -7.85
N LEU A 349 -10.13 -0.25 -7.54
CA LEU A 349 -8.78 -0.71 -7.87
C LEU A 349 -8.83 -1.68 -9.04
N SER A 350 -7.99 -1.44 -10.03
CA SER A 350 -7.84 -2.32 -11.19
C SER A 350 -6.98 -3.53 -10.83
N GLN A 351 -7.16 -4.65 -11.51
CA GLN A 351 -6.44 -5.89 -11.20
C GLN A 351 -4.92 -5.73 -11.38
N TRP A 352 -4.48 -4.91 -12.33
CA TRP A 352 -3.06 -4.59 -12.51
C TRP A 352 -2.52 -3.75 -11.33
N GLU A 353 -3.29 -2.79 -10.80
CA GLU A 353 -2.88 -1.99 -9.62
C GLU A 353 -2.74 -2.89 -8.39
N VAL A 354 -3.68 -3.80 -8.20
CA VAL A 354 -3.64 -4.80 -7.12
C VAL A 354 -2.44 -5.73 -7.30
N SER A 355 -2.09 -6.10 -8.52
CA SER A 355 -0.97 -7.00 -8.80
C SER A 355 0.38 -6.33 -8.58
N GLN A 356 0.55 -5.08 -9.00
CA GLN A 356 1.73 -4.29 -8.67
C GLN A 356 1.90 -4.15 -7.15
N TRP A 357 0.80 -3.84 -6.47
CA TRP A 357 0.80 -3.75 -5.01
C TRP A 357 1.21 -5.10 -4.38
N MET A 358 0.64 -6.23 -4.83
CA MET A 358 1.00 -7.56 -4.33
C MET A 358 2.48 -7.88 -4.58
N GLN A 359 3.03 -7.57 -5.76
CA GLN A 359 4.46 -7.76 -6.05
C GLN A 359 5.35 -6.96 -5.10
N GLN A 360 5.05 -5.67 -4.94
CA GLN A 360 5.81 -4.79 -4.05
C GLN A 360 5.75 -5.29 -2.59
N ARG A 361 4.55 -5.63 -2.10
CA ARG A 361 4.37 -6.17 -0.74
C ARG A 361 5.01 -7.54 -0.57
N THR A 362 5.03 -8.39 -1.59
CA THR A 362 5.74 -9.68 -1.55
C THR A 362 7.23 -9.48 -1.29
N ILE A 363 7.86 -8.56 -2.02
CA ILE A 363 9.28 -8.23 -1.83
C ILE A 363 9.55 -7.63 -0.45
N GLU A 364 8.68 -6.72 0.00
CA GLU A 364 8.75 -6.14 1.35
C GLU A 364 8.62 -7.20 2.44
N ASN A 365 7.65 -8.11 2.31
CA ASN A 365 7.38 -9.19 3.26
C ASN A 365 8.53 -10.18 3.34
N ILE A 366 9.05 -10.64 2.18
CA ILE A 366 10.21 -11.52 2.11
C ILE A 366 11.41 -10.87 2.80
N GLY A 367 11.70 -9.61 2.46
CA GLY A 367 12.82 -8.90 3.06
C GLY A 367 12.66 -8.73 4.58
N THR A 368 11.46 -8.35 5.03
CA THR A 368 11.18 -8.07 6.45
C THR A 368 11.20 -9.35 7.27
N ALA A 369 10.62 -10.44 6.76
CA ALA A 369 10.68 -11.75 7.37
C ALA A 369 12.14 -12.25 7.45
N THR A 370 12.90 -12.14 6.35
CA THR A 370 14.32 -12.52 6.31
C THR A 370 15.14 -11.72 7.34
N HIS A 371 14.96 -10.40 7.39
CA HIS A 371 15.65 -9.54 8.35
C HIS A 371 15.29 -9.86 9.81
N THR A 372 14.02 -10.18 10.07
CA THR A 372 13.53 -10.59 11.39
C THR A 372 14.16 -11.91 11.81
N LEU A 373 14.18 -12.91 10.93
CA LEU A 373 14.80 -14.21 11.16
C LEU A 373 16.33 -14.10 11.35
N TYR A 374 16.99 -13.22 10.59
CA TYR A 374 18.42 -12.97 10.74
C TYR A 374 18.75 -12.33 12.10
N SER A 375 18.02 -11.28 12.48
CA SER A 375 18.17 -10.62 13.79
C SER A 375 17.96 -11.59 14.94
N LEU A 376 16.96 -12.47 14.79
CA LEU A 376 16.68 -13.55 15.71
C LEU A 376 17.82 -14.58 15.79
N SER A 377 18.32 -15.06 14.65
CA SER A 377 19.45 -16.00 14.60
C SER A 377 20.67 -15.44 15.34
N ASN A 378 20.98 -14.16 15.12
CA ASN A 378 22.04 -13.46 15.82
C ASN A 378 21.78 -13.38 17.34
N LEU A 379 20.53 -13.13 17.77
CA LEU A 379 20.16 -13.13 19.18
C LEU A 379 20.36 -14.51 19.84
N VAL A 380 19.95 -15.59 19.16
CA VAL A 380 20.11 -16.98 19.64
C VAL A 380 21.60 -17.31 19.80
N GLN A 381 22.44 -16.95 18.83
CA GLN A 381 23.89 -17.21 18.88
C GLN A 381 24.58 -16.50 20.06
N ASN A 382 24.09 -15.31 20.42
CA ASN A 382 24.66 -14.51 21.49
C ASN A 382 24.21 -14.95 22.90
N ILE A 383 23.14 -15.75 23.03
CA ILE A 383 22.59 -16.19 24.32
C ILE A 383 22.71 -17.71 24.46
N ARG A 384 23.84 -18.18 25.02
CA ARG A 384 24.26 -19.61 25.04
C ARG A 384 23.35 -20.62 25.78
N ASN A 385 22.26 -20.19 26.43
CA ASN A 385 21.36 -21.07 27.21
C ASN A 385 19.86 -20.81 26.93
N MET A 386 19.49 -20.37 25.73
CA MET A 386 18.09 -20.12 25.40
C MET A 386 17.33 -21.45 25.19
N VAL A 387 16.29 -21.69 25.99
CA VAL A 387 15.34 -22.79 25.76
C VAL A 387 14.38 -22.37 24.65
N ILE A 388 14.42 -23.06 23.52
CA ILE A 388 13.54 -22.84 22.37
C ILE A 388 12.38 -23.83 22.48
N ASN A 389 11.14 -23.34 22.51
CA ASN A 389 9.95 -24.19 22.45
C ASN A 389 9.81 -24.77 21.03
N ASP A 390 9.35 -26.01 20.90
CA ASP A 390 9.06 -26.66 19.62
C ASP A 390 8.09 -25.84 18.76
N ASP A 391 7.10 -25.18 19.37
CA ASP A 391 6.16 -24.30 18.66
C ASP A 391 6.85 -23.11 17.97
N ILE A 392 7.87 -22.58 18.64
CA ILE A 392 8.69 -21.49 18.13
C ILE A 392 9.59 -22.00 17.00
N SER A 393 10.23 -23.15 17.21
CA SER A 393 11.05 -23.79 16.18
C SER A 393 10.24 -24.04 14.92
N LYS A 394 9.00 -24.53 15.07
CA LYS A 394 8.06 -24.74 13.97
C LYS A 394 7.74 -23.43 13.25
N GLN A 395 7.43 -22.34 13.96
CA GLN A 395 7.15 -21.03 13.33
C GLN A 395 8.35 -20.50 12.53
N VAL A 396 9.57 -20.68 13.03
CA VAL A 396 10.79 -20.30 12.29
C VAL A 396 10.93 -21.15 11.02
N THR A 397 10.77 -22.47 11.14
CA THR A 397 10.81 -23.40 10.00
C THR A 397 9.74 -23.08 8.96
N ASP A 398 8.50 -22.87 9.39
CA ASP A 398 7.36 -22.50 8.54
C ASP A 398 7.62 -21.15 7.82
N SER A 399 8.19 -20.17 8.53
CA SER A 399 8.56 -18.88 7.93
C SER A 399 9.63 -19.04 6.84
N VAL A 400 10.67 -19.82 7.08
CA VAL A 400 11.72 -20.10 6.09
C VAL A 400 11.15 -20.84 4.87
N HIS A 401 10.32 -21.87 5.08
CA HIS A 401 9.68 -22.59 3.99
C HIS A 401 8.79 -21.67 3.16
N ALA A 402 7.98 -20.83 3.79
CA ALA A 402 7.09 -19.89 3.11
C ALA A 402 7.86 -18.80 2.35
N ILE A 403 9.03 -18.35 2.83
CA ILE A 403 9.94 -17.46 2.07
C ILE A 403 10.42 -18.16 0.80
N LEU A 404 10.89 -19.42 0.91
CA LEU A 404 11.38 -20.19 -0.23
C LEU A 404 10.29 -20.46 -1.26
N GLU A 405 9.10 -20.84 -0.80
CA GLU A 405 7.92 -21.03 -1.64
C GLU A 405 7.53 -19.73 -2.35
N SER A 406 7.47 -18.61 -1.62
CA SER A 406 7.19 -17.30 -2.20
C SER A 406 8.21 -16.92 -3.29
N HIS A 407 9.50 -17.19 -3.08
CA HIS A 407 10.52 -17.01 -4.13
C HIS A 407 10.27 -17.86 -5.38
N GLN A 408 9.87 -19.13 -5.22
CA GLN A 408 9.58 -20.02 -6.35
C GLN A 408 8.35 -19.55 -7.13
N LEU A 409 7.27 -19.18 -6.42
CA LEU A 409 6.04 -18.69 -7.01
C LEU A 409 6.23 -17.35 -7.73
N LEU A 410 6.99 -16.44 -7.11
CA LEU A 410 7.32 -15.14 -7.71
C LEU A 410 8.14 -15.31 -8.99
N ASN A 411 9.06 -16.28 -9.02
CA ASN A 411 9.81 -16.63 -10.23
C ASN A 411 8.92 -17.28 -11.31
N LYS A 412 7.90 -18.04 -10.92
CA LYS A 412 6.90 -18.61 -11.84
C LYS A 412 5.91 -17.58 -12.39
N GLY A 413 5.82 -16.40 -11.78
CA GLY A 413 4.85 -15.37 -12.17
C GLY A 413 3.49 -15.47 -11.48
N SER A 414 3.34 -16.40 -10.53
CA SER A 414 2.13 -16.58 -9.71
C SER A 414 2.11 -15.55 -8.57
N ILE A 415 1.79 -14.29 -8.90
CA ILE A 415 1.87 -13.13 -8.01
C ILE A 415 0.96 -13.31 -6.79
N SER A 416 -0.28 -13.75 -7.02
CA SER A 416 -1.29 -13.86 -5.96
C SER A 416 -0.88 -14.90 -4.91
N GLU A 417 -0.41 -16.07 -5.35
CA GLU A 417 0.07 -17.14 -4.47
C GLU A 417 1.38 -16.75 -3.77
N ALA A 418 2.31 -16.12 -4.49
CA ALA A 418 3.57 -15.63 -3.92
C ALA A 418 3.32 -14.62 -2.79
N PHE A 419 2.34 -13.73 -2.96
CA PHE A 419 1.92 -12.78 -1.94
C PHE A 419 1.38 -13.48 -0.70
N LEU A 420 0.47 -14.45 -0.85
CA LEU A 420 -0.08 -15.19 0.29
C LEU A 420 1.01 -15.95 1.06
N ALA A 421 1.93 -16.61 0.36
CA ALA A 421 3.09 -17.28 0.99
C ALA A 421 3.98 -16.27 1.73
N SER A 422 4.27 -15.11 1.14
CA SER A 422 5.07 -14.06 1.79
C SER A 422 4.40 -13.47 3.03
N LYS A 423 3.07 -13.30 2.98
CA LYS A 423 2.27 -12.81 4.11
C LYS A 423 2.34 -13.81 5.26
N TYR A 424 2.15 -15.09 4.98
CA TYR A 424 2.27 -16.15 5.97
C TYR A 424 3.67 -16.20 6.59
N ALA A 425 4.72 -16.06 5.77
CA ALA A 425 6.09 -15.99 6.25
C ALA A 425 6.33 -14.85 7.25
N LEU A 426 5.82 -13.65 6.94
CA LEU A 426 5.95 -12.48 7.80
C LEU A 426 5.20 -12.65 9.13
N GLU A 427 3.99 -13.20 9.10
CA GLU A 427 3.20 -13.46 10.31
C GLU A 427 3.91 -14.44 11.24
N CYS A 428 4.50 -15.51 10.70
CA CYS A 428 5.26 -16.49 11.48
C CYS A 428 6.54 -15.88 12.07
N ALA A 429 7.29 -15.09 11.29
CA ALA A 429 8.49 -14.41 11.78
C ALA A 429 8.16 -13.38 12.88
N GLY A 430 7.09 -12.60 12.69
CA GLY A 430 6.68 -11.52 13.60
C GLY A 430 6.15 -12.02 14.94
N ARG A 431 5.36 -13.11 14.94
CA ARG A 431 4.84 -13.71 16.18
C ARG A 431 5.97 -14.08 17.13
N PHE A 432 7.06 -14.64 16.62
CA PHE A 432 8.16 -15.07 17.48
C PHE A 432 9.01 -13.90 18.02
N ALA A 433 9.26 -12.86 17.22
CA ALA A 433 10.06 -11.70 17.65
C ALA A 433 9.47 -10.95 18.86
N ILE A 434 8.15 -11.05 19.08
CA ILE A 434 7.46 -10.42 20.22
C ILE A 434 7.72 -11.17 21.54
N TYR A 435 7.87 -12.51 21.51
CA TYR A 435 7.92 -13.31 22.74
C TYR A 435 9.30 -13.26 23.44
N ILE A 436 10.40 -13.09 22.74
CA ILE A 436 11.74 -13.16 23.37
C ILE A 436 12.07 -11.93 24.24
N PRO A 437 11.90 -10.67 23.78
CA PRO A 437 12.25 -9.50 24.59
C PRO A 437 11.29 -9.24 25.75
N LEU A 438 10.02 -9.66 25.64
CA LEU A 438 9.00 -9.38 26.66
C LEU A 438 9.13 -10.32 27.87
N PHE A 439 9.43 -11.59 27.64
CA PHE A 439 9.42 -12.61 28.70
C PHE A 439 10.78 -12.90 29.30
N LEU A 440 11.89 -12.64 28.60
CA LEU A 440 13.23 -12.92 29.13
C LEU A 440 13.63 -12.02 30.32
N PRO A 441 13.44 -10.68 30.28
CA PRO A 441 13.81 -9.80 31.39
C PRO A 441 12.92 -9.97 32.63
N VAL A 442 11.65 -10.34 32.42
CA VAL A 442 10.67 -10.54 33.51
C VAL A 442 10.71 -11.97 34.05
N GLY A 443 10.99 -12.96 33.19
CA GLY A 443 11.05 -14.37 33.56
C GLY A 443 12.26 -14.72 34.42
N ILE A 444 13.43 -14.12 34.18
CA ILE A 444 14.65 -14.39 34.95
C ILE A 444 14.48 -14.03 36.44
N PRO A 445 14.01 -12.82 36.82
CA PRO A 445 13.76 -12.47 38.23
C PRO A 445 12.68 -13.33 38.90
N LEU A 446 11.65 -13.76 38.17
CA LEU A 446 10.59 -14.61 38.70
C LEU A 446 11.10 -16.03 38.99
N LEU A 447 11.91 -16.60 38.09
CA LEU A 447 12.53 -17.91 38.26
C LEU A 447 13.53 -17.91 39.42
N THR A 448 14.39 -16.89 39.52
CA THR A 448 15.36 -16.80 40.63
C THR A 448 14.64 -16.65 41.98
N SER A 449 13.56 -15.87 42.03
CA SER A 449 12.71 -15.71 43.22
C SER A 449 12.00 -17.02 43.60
N ALA A 450 11.47 -17.77 42.62
CA ALA A 450 10.84 -19.05 42.85
C ALA A 450 11.84 -20.11 43.37
N ILE A 451 13.05 -20.18 42.80
CA ILE A 451 14.11 -21.08 43.26
C ILE A 451 14.53 -20.75 44.70
N ALA A 452 14.67 -19.46 45.03
CA ALA A 452 14.99 -19.01 46.39
C ALA A 452 13.88 -19.41 47.38
N ALA A 453 12.61 -19.23 47.02
CA ALA A 453 11.47 -19.63 47.85
C ALA A 453 11.43 -21.14 48.11
N ILE A 454 11.70 -21.96 47.08
CA ILE A 454 11.74 -23.43 47.22
C ILE A 454 12.91 -23.86 48.12
N LYS A 455 14.09 -23.24 47.99
CA LYS A 455 15.24 -23.52 48.87
C LYS A 455 14.95 -23.15 50.33
N TRP A 456 14.30 -22.01 50.56
CA TRP A 456 13.89 -21.59 51.90
C TRP A 456 12.90 -22.57 52.54
N LEU A 457 11.91 -23.06 51.77
CA LEU A 457 10.95 -24.06 52.25
C LEU A 457 11.61 -25.41 52.56
N LYS A 458 12.56 -25.87 51.75
CA LYS A 458 13.29 -27.13 52.01
C LYS A 458 14.30 -27.02 53.16
N GLY A 459 14.92 -25.86 53.35
CA GLY A 459 15.86 -25.59 54.45
C GLY A 459 15.19 -25.63 55.83
N LYS A 460 13.89 -25.36 55.91
CA LYS A 460 13.12 -25.39 57.16
C LYS A 460 12.88 -26.81 57.71
N ASN A 461 12.98 -27.84 56.86
CA ASN A 461 12.77 -29.24 57.28
C ASN A 461 14.02 -29.92 57.87
N ASN A 462 15.22 -29.31 57.75
CA ASN A 462 16.47 -29.91 58.24
C ASN A 462 16.95 -29.35 59.59
N VAL A 463 16.25 -28.38 60.19
CA VAL A 463 16.69 -27.70 61.43
C VAL A 463 16.01 -28.27 62.70
N SER A 464 15.14 -29.26 62.58
CA SER A 464 14.35 -29.81 63.71
C SER A 464 14.90 -31.10 64.36
N GLN A 465 16.19 -31.45 64.17
CA GLN A 465 16.82 -32.54 64.93
C GLN A 465 18.18 -32.14 65.53
N GLY A 466 18.14 -31.54 66.71
CA GLY A 466 19.30 -31.35 67.60
C GLY A 466 18.81 -31.13 69.03
N LYS A 467 18.76 -32.20 69.83
CA LYS A 467 18.30 -32.24 71.23
C LYS A 467 19.14 -31.33 72.16
N PRO A 468 18.58 -30.86 73.29
CA PRO A 468 19.30 -30.04 74.26
C PRO A 468 20.22 -30.91 75.14
N LYS A 469 21.36 -30.34 75.57
CA LYS A 469 22.14 -30.85 76.71
C LYS A 469 22.09 -29.82 77.84
N THR A 470 21.42 -30.21 78.92
CA THR A 470 21.78 -29.95 80.33
C THR A 470 23.19 -30.49 80.59
N ASP A 471 24.09 -29.93 81.41
CA ASP A 471 24.09 -28.87 82.42
C ASP A 471 25.28 -27.92 82.20
#